data_AF-A0A1J3KA35-F1
#
_entry.id   AF-A0A1J3KA35-F1
#
_cell.length_a   1.000
_cell.length_b   1.000
_cell.length_c   1.000
_cell.angle_alpha   90.00
_cell.angle_beta   90.00
_cell.angle_gamma   90.00
#
_symmetry.space_group_name_H-M   'P 1'
#
loop_
_entity.id
_entity.type
_entity.pdbx_description
1 polymer ?
#
loop_
_entity_poly.entity_id
_entity_poly.type
_entity_poly.pdbx_seq_one_letter_code
_entity_poly.pdbx_strand_id
1 'polypeptide(L)'
;KEGLELAKDLLENIKESVIYVKSSQGRKEAFHACSAREGLKGAGLSLDVATRWNSTYEMLVRAVKFRKAFENLASYDPSYKSLP
;
A
#
# COMPACT_ATOMS: atom_id res chain seq x y z
N LYS A 1 25.19 2.60 -6.47
CA LYS A 1 24.39 1.76 -7.42
C LYS A 1 23.31 0.99 -6.66
N GLU A 2 23.66 0.33 -5.56
CA GLU A 2 22.74 -0.44 -4.70
C GLU A 2 21.55 0.35 -4.15
N GLY A 3 21.78 1.56 -3.62
CA GLY A 3 20.68 2.37 -3.04
C GLY A 3 19.58 2.77 -4.03
N LEU A 4 19.90 2.88 -5.33
CA LEU A 4 18.90 3.17 -6.36
C LEU A 4 18.06 1.94 -6.68
N GLU A 5 18.65 0.75 -6.68
CA GLU A 5 17.91 -0.50 -6.89
C GLU A 5 16.99 -0.78 -5.70
N LEU A 6 17.48 -0.61 -4.46
CA LEU A 6 16.63 -0.73 -3.26
C LEU A 6 15.41 0.21 -3.29
N ALA A 7 15.59 1.44 -3.79
CA ALA A 7 14.49 2.39 -3.92
C ALA A 7 13.47 1.97 -4.98
N LYS A 8 13.92 1.34 -6.08
CA LYS A 8 13.02 0.80 -7.11
C LYS A 8 12.23 -0.39 -6.58
N ASP A 9 12.91 -1.33 -5.91
CA ASP A 9 12.27 -2.52 -5.35
C ASP A 9 11.21 -2.14 -4.31
N LEU A 10 11.53 -1.17 -3.44
CA LEU A 10 10.57 -0.62 -2.48
C LEU A 10 9.37 0.02 -3.18
N LEU A 11 9.59 0.81 -4.23
CA LEU A 11 8.52 1.45 -4.98
C LEU A 11 7.61 0.40 -5.65
N GLU A 12 8.18 -0.66 -6.20
CA GLU A 12 7.44 -1.77 -6.79
C GLU A 12 6.61 -2.51 -5.74
N ASN A 13 7.19 -2.84 -4.58
CA ASN A 13 6.46 -3.47 -3.47
C ASN A 13 5.28 -2.63 -2.98
N ILE A 14 5.46 -1.32 -2.85
CA ILE A 14 4.38 -0.38 -2.50
C ILE A 14 3.28 -0.41 -3.56
N LYS A 15 3.67 -0.37 -4.83
CA LYS A 15 2.73 -0.39 -5.96
C LYS A 15 1.92 -1.68 -6.00
N GLU A 16 2.58 -2.83 -5.87
CA GLU A 16 1.94 -4.14 -5.80
C GLU A 16 0.99 -4.24 -4.61
N SER A 17 1.37 -3.70 -3.46
CA SER A 17 0.51 -3.67 -2.27
C SER A 17 -0.78 -2.89 -2.50
N VAL A 18 -0.67 -1.72 -3.13
CA VAL A 18 -1.82 -0.89 -3.49
C VAL A 18 -2.71 -1.60 -4.51
N ILE A 19 -2.11 -2.24 -5.52
CA ILE A 19 -2.84 -3.02 -6.53
C ILE A 19 -3.58 -4.19 -5.87
N TYR A 20 -2.91 -4.94 -4.99
CA TYR A 20 -3.47 -6.07 -4.26
C TYR A 20 -4.72 -5.67 -3.49
N VAL A 21 -4.63 -4.63 -2.66
CA VAL A 21 -5.77 -4.14 -1.87
C VAL A 21 -6.92 -3.71 -2.78
N LYS A 22 -6.62 -3.07 -3.92
CA LYS A 22 -7.64 -2.52 -4.83
C LYS A 22 -8.24 -3.56 -5.78
N SER A 23 -7.66 -4.75 -5.90
CA SER A 23 -8.02 -5.73 -6.93
C SER A 23 -9.38 -6.40 -6.72
N SER A 24 -9.92 -6.40 -5.50
CA SER A 24 -11.25 -6.94 -5.20
C SER A 24 -11.93 -6.17 -4.07
N GLN A 25 -13.26 -6.26 -4.00
CA GLN A 25 -14.03 -5.63 -2.94
C GLN A 25 -13.69 -6.22 -1.56
N GLY A 26 -13.57 -7.55 -1.46
CA GLY A 26 -13.20 -8.22 -0.20
C GLY A 26 -11.82 -7.82 0.32
N ARG A 27 -10.82 -7.60 -0.56
CA ARG A 27 -9.49 -7.12 -0.14
C ARG A 27 -9.53 -5.67 0.35
N LYS A 28 -10.34 -4.81 -0.27
CA LYS A 28 -10.58 -3.44 0.22
C LYS A 28 -11.20 -3.44 1.61
N GLU A 29 -12.18 -4.30 1.83
CA GLU A 29 -12.86 -4.44 3.13
C GLU A 29 -11.92 -4.98 4.21
N ALA A 30 -11.13 -6.00 3.90
CA ALA A 30 -10.12 -6.54 4.81
C ALA A 30 -9.09 -5.47 5.19
N PHE A 31 -8.58 -4.71 4.22
CA PHE A 31 -7.65 -3.62 4.48
C PHE A 31 -8.29 -2.47 5.26
N HIS A 32 -9.55 -2.13 4.99
CA HIS A 32 -10.29 -1.14 5.76
C HIS A 32 -10.46 -1.57 7.22
N ALA A 33 -10.78 -2.85 7.48
CA ALA A 33 -10.84 -3.39 8.82
C ALA A 33 -9.48 -3.31 9.54
N CYS A 34 -8.37 -3.63 8.84
CA CYS A 34 -7.02 -3.47 9.37
C CYS A 34 -6.70 -2.01 9.71
N SER A 35 -7.06 -1.08 8.82
CA SER A 35 -6.86 0.36 9.03
C SER A 35 -7.69 0.89 10.21
N ALA A 36 -8.93 0.44 10.36
CA ALA A 36 -9.82 0.83 11.44
C ALA A 36 -9.32 0.35 12.81
N ARG A 37 -8.75 -0.86 12.89
CA ARG A 37 -8.12 -1.40 14.11
C ARG A 37 -6.96 -0.53 14.60
N GLU A 38 -6.19 0.04 13.67
CA GLU A 38 -5.08 0.95 13.97
C GLU A 38 -5.54 2.41 14.21
N GLY A 39 -6.85 2.68 14.18
CA GLY A 39 -7.41 4.04 14.32
C GLY A 39 -7.05 4.97 13.17
N LEU A 40 -6.58 4.44 12.04
CA LEU A 40 -6.14 5.22 10.89
C LEU A 40 -7.34 5.76 10.12
N LYS A 41 -7.42 7.09 10.03
CA LYS A 41 -8.47 7.83 9.30
C LYS A 41 -7.88 8.61 8.14
N GLY A 42 -8.63 8.77 7.05
CA GLY A 42 -8.29 9.65 5.93
C GLY A 42 -8.56 9.04 4.56
N ALA A 43 -8.06 9.70 3.51
CA ALA A 43 -8.17 9.19 2.15
C ALA A 43 -7.50 7.81 2.02
N GLY A 44 -8.19 6.86 1.39
CA GLY A 44 -7.69 5.49 1.19
C GLY A 44 -6.49 5.41 0.23
N LEU A 45 -6.03 4.22 -0.14
CA LEU A 45 -4.83 4.05 -0.95
C LEU A 45 -4.93 4.68 -2.35
N SER A 46 -3.84 5.33 -2.77
CA SER A 46 -3.65 5.90 -4.11
C SER A 46 -2.61 5.09 -4.87
N LEU A 47 -2.86 4.84 -6.15
CA LEU A 47 -1.87 4.27 -7.07
C LEU A 47 -1.17 5.43 -7.81
N ASP A 48 0.08 5.23 -8.20
CA ASP A 48 0.79 6.15 -9.09
C ASP A 48 0.10 6.24 -10.46
N VAL A 49 0.15 7.42 -11.06
CA VAL A 49 -0.45 7.73 -12.36
C VAL A 49 0.52 8.61 -13.12
N ALA A 50 1.09 8.07 -14.20
CA ALA A 50 2.19 8.71 -14.96
C ALA A 50 1.86 10.13 -15.45
N THR A 51 0.59 10.42 -15.76
CA THR A 51 0.15 11.74 -16.24
C THR A 51 -0.15 12.75 -15.13
N ARG A 52 -0.06 12.37 -13.85
CA ARG A 52 -0.33 13.24 -12.70
C ARG A 52 0.92 13.37 -11.84
N TRP A 53 1.50 14.57 -11.83
CA TRP A 53 2.81 14.88 -11.23
C TRP A 53 2.95 14.46 -9.75
N ASN A 54 1.89 14.55 -8.96
CA ASN A 54 1.95 14.27 -7.51
C ASN A 54 1.53 12.84 -7.13
N SER A 55 1.24 11.98 -8.11
CA SER A 55 0.63 10.66 -7.84
C SER A 55 1.57 9.70 -7.11
N THR A 56 2.85 9.64 -7.49
CA THR A 56 3.87 8.83 -6.80
C THR A 56 4.06 9.30 -5.38
N TYR A 57 4.16 10.61 -5.17
CA TYR A 57 4.26 11.19 -3.82
C TYR A 57 3.06 10.81 -2.94
N GLU A 58 1.84 10.96 -3.44
CA GLU A 58 0.62 10.56 -2.73
C GLU A 58 0.59 9.07 -2.39
N MET A 59 1.04 8.21 -3.30
CA MET A 59 1.16 6.77 -3.05
C MET A 59 2.13 6.48 -1.90
N LEU A 60 3.31 7.09 -1.92
CA LEU A 60 4.34 6.90 -0.88
C LEU A 60 3.88 7.42 0.48
N VAL A 61 3.31 8.62 0.55
CA VAL A 61 2.81 9.20 1.81
C VAL A 61 1.73 8.31 2.43
N ARG A 62 0.82 7.77 1.60
CA ARG A 62 -0.23 6.86 2.05
C ARG A 62 0.35 5.50 2.46
N ALA A 63 1.33 4.97 1.75
CA ALA A 63 2.00 3.71 2.12
C ALA A 63 2.61 3.80 3.52
N VAL A 64 3.33 4.88 3.82
CA VAL A 64 3.89 5.15 5.15
C VAL A 64 2.79 5.29 6.20
N LYS A 65 1.73 6.06 5.90
CA LYS A 65 0.61 6.27 6.81
C LYS A 65 -0.12 4.97 7.18
N PHE A 66 -0.29 4.06 6.22
CA PHE A 66 -1.02 2.81 6.39
C PHE A 66 -0.12 1.59 6.62
N ARG A 67 1.17 1.78 6.91
CA ARG A 67 2.14 0.69 7.09
C ARG A 67 1.63 -0.42 8.02
N LYS A 68 1.15 -0.07 9.21
CA LYS A 68 0.62 -1.05 10.18
C LYS A 68 -0.61 -1.80 9.65
N ALA A 69 -1.43 -1.16 8.83
CA ALA A 69 -2.57 -1.84 8.20
C ALA A 69 -2.12 -2.87 7.16
N PHE A 70 -1.03 -2.60 6.42
CA PHE A 70 -0.41 -3.58 5.52
C PHE A 70 0.23 -4.75 6.29
N GLU A 71 0.94 -4.47 7.39
CA GLU A 71 1.49 -5.52 8.27
C GLU A 71 0.37 -6.43 8.82
N ASN A 72 -0.73 -5.83 9.29
CA ASN A 72 -1.92 -6.59 9.72
C ASN A 72 -2.55 -7.39 8.57
N LEU A 73 -2.64 -6.83 7.37
CA LEU A 73 -3.16 -7.56 6.21
C LEU A 73 -2.31 -8.78 5.88
N ALA A 74 -0.98 -8.67 5.97
CA ALA A 74 -0.07 -9.80 5.73
C ALA A 74 -0.22 -10.91 6.78
N SER A 75 -0.56 -10.55 8.01
CA SER A 75 -0.86 -11.53 9.05
C SER A 75 -2.19 -12.27 8.83
N TYR A 76 -3.16 -11.62 8.17
CA TYR A 76 -4.52 -12.14 8.00
C TYR A 76 -4.75 -12.85 6.67
N ASP A 77 -4.12 -12.39 5.59
CA ASP A 77 -4.32 -12.90 4.24
C ASP A 77 -3.02 -13.52 3.69
N PRO A 78 -2.89 -14.85 3.69
CA PRO A 78 -1.72 -15.55 3.16
C PRO A 78 -1.46 -15.31 1.67
N SER A 79 -2.44 -14.77 0.93
CA SER A 79 -2.29 -14.45 -0.49
C SER A 79 -1.60 -13.11 -0.72
N TYR A 80 -1.43 -12.29 0.32
CA TYR A 80 -0.74 -11.01 0.27
C TYR A 80 0.78 -11.21 0.45
N LYS A 81 1.57 -10.91 -0.59
CA LYS A 81 3.00 -11.29 -0.67
C LYS A 81 3.99 -10.13 -0.65
N SER A 82 3.55 -8.93 -0.98
CA SER A 82 4.42 -7.76 -1.15
C SER A 82 4.15 -6.82 0.00
N LEU A 83 5.16 -6.43 0.78
CA LEU A 83 5.01 -5.47 1.89
C LEU A 83 5.68 -4.13 1.53
N PRO A 84 4.99 -3.00 1.79
CA PRO A 84 5.54 -1.66 1.58
C PRO A 84 6.53 -1.22 2.66
#